data_AF-A0A0V0ZV13-F1
#
_entry.id   AF-A0A0V0ZV13-F1
#
_cell.length_a   1.000
_cell.length_b   1.000
_cell.length_c   1.000
_cell.angle_alpha   90.00
_cell.angle_beta   90.00
_cell.angle_gamma   90.00
#
_symmetry.space_group_name_H-M   'P 1'
#
loop_
_entity.id
_entity.type
_entity.pdbx_description
1 polymer ?
#
loop_
_entity_poly.entity_id
_entity_poly.type
_entity_poly.pdbx_seq_one_letter_code
_entity_poly.pdbx_strand_id
1 'polypeptide(L)'
;MEFPLQLFNVMIPARKRIRLESRATNITPQSHRVTREQRAQALGKYPNFRGCTIWFTGLSGSGKTTISFALEKVLCSVGLPAYGLDGDNMRHGICKNLGFSEEDREENIRRVAEVAKLFADLGIIALASFISPFERDRRRARKIHEDSGLIFIECFIDTPLEVCERRDPKGLYEKARVGKILDFTGIDSAYEVPENPELILHAAEETVIQCVQRVLQYLHERGIFPDEALMRLGGKVRELFVDESERLRLEASLSQMPKLSLEKVQSIPIVLPVTSEEKAKLENADLIALCYDGHTMAILLKPEFYPHRKEERCARQFGTCHLGHPTVKMIMQAGDWLVGGEVKTLKPIKWNDGLDQYRLTPMEIRQRLVEMGADAIFAFQLRNPIHNGHALLMNDTKRTLISRGYKRPVLLLHPLGGWTKDDDVPLAVRMKQHQTLLEEGVLDPESTLLAIFPSPMLYAGPTEVMWHARARMAAGIHFYIVGRDPAGIQHPDTGDYLYDPTHGSKILSMTPGLGDVEILPFKVAAYNKRTQQMDYFDPSRKEEFDFISGSRMRKIAREGAQPPDGFMAPKAWEVLANYYRSLQNTVQ
;
A
#
# COMPACT_ATOMS: atom_id res chain seq x y z
N MET A 1 -59.15 17.06 69.53
CA MET A 1 -59.93 15.81 69.38
C MET A 1 -60.00 15.52 67.90
N GLU A 2 -59.05 14.70 67.46
CA GLU A 2 -58.87 14.28 66.07
C GLU A 2 -60.03 13.36 65.64
N PHE A 3 -60.55 13.61 64.45
CA PHE A 3 -61.41 12.67 63.73
C PHE A 3 -60.53 11.83 62.80
N PRO A 4 -60.42 10.50 62.97
CA PRO A 4 -59.85 9.65 61.94
C PRO A 4 -60.97 9.09 61.05
N LEU A 5 -60.83 9.39 59.76
CA LEU A 5 -61.58 8.84 58.64
C LEU A 5 -61.40 7.32 58.52
N GLN A 6 -62.49 6.67 58.12
CA GLN A 6 -62.61 5.26 57.76
C GLN A 6 -61.55 4.82 56.72
N LEU A 7 -60.94 3.66 56.95
CA LEU A 7 -60.25 2.90 55.91
C LEU A 7 -60.86 1.50 55.85
N PHE A 8 -61.63 1.27 54.80
CA PHE A 8 -61.98 -0.07 54.34
C PHE A 8 -60.70 -0.82 54.00
N ASN A 9 -60.54 -2.00 54.61
CA ASN A 9 -59.49 -2.97 54.32
C ASN A 9 -59.69 -3.50 52.89
N VAL A 10 -59.06 -2.86 51.90
CA VAL A 10 -58.83 -3.45 50.58
C VAL A 10 -57.48 -4.15 50.63
N MET A 11 -57.54 -5.47 50.74
CA MET A 11 -56.41 -6.36 50.64
C MET A 11 -55.91 -6.35 49.18
N ILE A 12 -54.93 -5.50 48.87
CA ILE A 12 -54.26 -5.52 47.56
C ILE A 12 -53.36 -6.77 47.51
N PRO A 13 -53.56 -7.72 46.57
CA PRO A 13 -52.70 -8.90 46.49
C PRO A 13 -51.28 -8.49 46.11
N ALA A 14 -50.30 -9.14 46.74
CA ALA A 14 -48.89 -8.98 46.41
C ALA A 14 -48.64 -9.17 44.90
N ARG A 15 -47.91 -8.24 44.28
CA ARG A 15 -47.46 -8.33 42.88
C ARG A 15 -46.74 -9.66 42.68
N LYS A 16 -47.32 -10.57 41.90
CA LYS A 16 -46.68 -11.83 41.48
C LYS A 16 -45.43 -11.49 40.66
N ARG A 17 -44.24 -11.75 41.21
CA ARG A 17 -43.01 -11.91 40.41
C ARG A 17 -43.22 -13.08 39.45
N ILE A 18 -43.36 -12.81 38.16
CA ILE A 18 -43.38 -13.86 37.14
C ILE A 18 -41.95 -14.38 36.98
N ARG A 19 -41.66 -15.57 37.52
CA ARG A 19 -40.49 -16.35 37.10
C ARG A 19 -40.76 -16.87 35.69
N LEU A 20 -39.87 -16.57 34.75
CA LEU A 20 -39.82 -17.20 33.43
C LEU A 20 -39.22 -18.61 33.57
N GLU A 21 -40.00 -19.54 34.09
CA GLU A 21 -39.70 -20.97 33.97
C GLU A 21 -40.25 -21.48 32.62
N SER A 22 -39.46 -22.27 31.89
CA SER A 22 -39.92 -22.94 30.67
C SER A 22 -41.13 -23.80 31.00
N ARG A 23 -42.31 -23.47 30.45
CA ARG A 23 -43.54 -24.26 30.64
C ARG A 23 -43.51 -25.60 29.89
N ALA A 24 -42.62 -25.72 28.89
CA ALA A 24 -42.46 -26.94 28.13
C ALA A 24 -41.44 -27.84 28.83
N THR A 25 -41.91 -28.98 29.34
CA THR A 25 -41.13 -29.94 30.13
C THR A 25 -40.43 -31.01 29.30
N ASN A 26 -40.76 -31.12 28.00
CA ASN A 26 -40.31 -32.19 27.12
C ASN A 26 -39.49 -31.66 25.94
N ILE A 27 -38.42 -30.89 26.20
CA ILE A 27 -37.53 -30.35 25.16
C ILE A 27 -36.13 -30.94 25.29
N THR A 28 -35.61 -31.49 24.19
CA THR A 28 -34.22 -31.95 24.05
C THR A 28 -33.43 -31.00 23.15
N PRO A 29 -32.24 -30.52 23.55
CA PRO A 29 -31.39 -29.74 22.66
C PRO A 29 -30.91 -30.60 21.48
N GLN A 30 -30.96 -30.04 20.27
CA GLN A 30 -30.50 -30.70 19.04
C GLN A 30 -29.23 -29.99 18.56
N SER A 31 -28.15 -30.75 18.34
CA SER A 31 -26.90 -30.22 17.81
C SER A 31 -26.92 -30.21 16.27
N HIS A 32 -26.55 -29.08 15.68
CA HIS A 32 -26.40 -28.97 14.23
C HIS A 32 -25.14 -29.73 13.76
N ARG A 33 -25.24 -30.40 12.61
CA ARG A 33 -24.09 -31.09 11.96
C ARG A 33 -23.14 -30.14 11.23
N VAL A 34 -23.60 -28.92 10.91
CA VAL A 34 -22.81 -27.86 10.27
C VAL A 34 -22.42 -26.84 11.34
N THR A 35 -21.16 -26.43 11.39
CA THR A 35 -20.69 -25.42 12.34
C THR A 35 -21.07 -24.00 11.92
N ARG A 36 -20.95 -23.02 12.82
CA ARG A 36 -21.18 -21.60 12.50
C ARG A 36 -20.19 -21.09 11.46
N GLU A 37 -18.92 -21.47 11.59
CA GLU A 37 -17.87 -21.12 10.65
C GLU A 37 -18.18 -21.67 9.25
N GLN A 38 -18.65 -22.91 9.14
CA GLN A 38 -19.04 -23.50 7.86
C GLN A 38 -20.26 -22.80 7.24
N ARG A 39 -21.26 -22.43 8.04
CA ARG A 39 -22.42 -21.64 7.57
C ARG A 39 -22.00 -20.26 7.06
N ALA A 40 -21.16 -19.56 7.82
CA ALA A 40 -20.70 -18.23 7.47
C ALA A 40 -19.85 -18.23 6.18
N GLN A 41 -19.00 -19.25 5.98
CA GLN A 41 -18.26 -19.45 4.72
C GLN A 41 -19.17 -19.70 3.51
N ALA A 42 -20.30 -20.36 3.70
CA ALA A 42 -21.24 -20.62 2.61
C ALA A 42 -22.06 -19.38 2.20
N LEU A 43 -22.24 -18.41 3.11
CA LEU A 43 -23.07 -17.23 2.88
C LEU A 43 -22.25 -15.97 2.55
N GLY A 44 -21.06 -15.82 3.12
CA GLY A 44 -20.20 -14.65 2.98
C GLY A 44 -19.11 -14.81 1.92
N LYS A 45 -18.68 -13.69 1.33
CA LYS A 45 -17.59 -13.67 0.33
C LYS A 45 -16.20 -13.86 0.94
N TYR A 46 -16.03 -13.60 2.23
CA TYR A 46 -14.72 -13.48 2.87
C TYR A 46 -14.47 -14.59 3.90
N PRO A 47 -13.25 -15.15 3.94
CA PRO A 47 -12.85 -16.05 5.02
C PRO A 47 -12.91 -15.31 6.36
N ASN A 48 -13.27 -16.02 7.43
CA ASN A 48 -13.40 -15.50 8.82
C ASN A 48 -14.56 -14.52 9.08
N PHE A 49 -15.42 -14.25 8.11
CA PHE A 49 -16.67 -13.53 8.37
C PHE A 49 -17.52 -14.27 9.41
N ARG A 50 -18.11 -13.53 10.36
CA ARG A 50 -18.99 -14.05 11.41
C ARG A 50 -20.25 -13.20 11.50
N GLY A 51 -21.40 -13.86 11.61
CA GLY A 51 -22.67 -13.18 11.92
C GLY A 51 -22.65 -12.57 13.32
N CYS A 52 -23.34 -11.44 13.47
CA CYS A 52 -23.48 -10.72 14.73
C CYS A 52 -24.78 -9.92 14.75
N THR A 53 -25.17 -9.42 15.91
CA THR A 53 -26.30 -8.48 16.04
C THR A 53 -25.79 -7.10 16.37
N ILE A 54 -26.19 -6.11 15.57
CA ILE A 54 -26.04 -4.69 15.86
C ILE A 54 -27.42 -4.17 16.30
N TRP A 55 -27.50 -3.78 17.56
CA TRP A 55 -28.71 -3.33 18.21
C TRP A 55 -28.73 -1.80 18.30
N PHE A 56 -29.43 -1.15 17.38
CA PHE A 56 -29.63 0.29 17.38
C PHE A 56 -30.73 0.67 18.35
N THR A 57 -30.40 1.48 19.36
CA THR A 57 -31.33 2.02 20.38
C THR A 57 -31.30 3.54 20.39
N GLY A 58 -32.43 4.19 20.72
CA GLY A 58 -32.54 5.65 20.75
C GLY A 58 -33.98 6.13 20.60
N LEU A 59 -34.22 7.42 20.80
CA LEU A 59 -35.54 8.06 20.70
C LEU A 59 -36.19 7.88 19.32
N SER A 60 -37.53 7.98 19.24
CA SER A 60 -38.22 8.04 17.94
C SER A 60 -37.63 9.18 17.08
N GLY A 61 -37.44 8.99 15.78
CA GLY A 61 -36.84 10.04 14.93
C GLY A 61 -35.33 10.28 15.10
N SER A 62 -34.63 9.52 15.96
CA SER A 62 -33.18 9.68 16.17
C SER A 62 -32.32 9.32 14.94
N GLY A 63 -32.82 8.47 14.04
CA GLY A 63 -32.12 8.07 12.81
C GLY A 63 -31.75 6.59 12.69
N LYS A 64 -32.14 5.75 13.66
CA LYS A 64 -31.85 4.30 13.68
C LYS A 64 -32.14 3.59 12.36
N THR A 65 -33.37 3.67 11.85
CA THR A 65 -33.79 2.98 10.62
C THR A 65 -33.00 3.46 9.41
N THR A 66 -32.75 4.77 9.31
CA THR A 66 -31.95 5.37 8.23
C THR A 66 -30.51 4.85 8.22
N ILE A 67 -29.86 4.83 9.38
CA ILE A 67 -28.46 4.35 9.52
C ILE A 67 -28.41 2.84 9.29
N SER A 68 -29.36 2.08 9.84
CA SER A 68 -29.47 0.62 9.68
C SER A 68 -29.56 0.23 8.20
N PHE A 69 -30.47 0.82 7.42
CA PHE A 69 -30.61 0.48 5.99
C PHE A 69 -29.46 1.00 5.13
N ALA A 70 -28.86 2.15 5.48
CA ALA A 70 -27.66 2.61 4.80
C ALA A 70 -26.48 1.66 5.03
N LEU A 71 -26.30 1.18 6.27
CA LEU A 71 -25.29 0.18 6.61
C LEU A 71 -25.55 -1.15 5.90
N GLU A 72 -26.80 -1.62 5.88
CA GLU A 72 -27.23 -2.82 5.15
C GLU A 72 -26.80 -2.75 3.67
N LYS A 73 -27.09 -1.63 3.00
CA LYS A 73 -26.70 -1.40 1.60
C LYS A 73 -25.19 -1.50 1.40
N VAL A 74 -24.39 -0.97 2.33
CA VAL A 74 -22.93 -0.99 2.23
C VAL A 74 -22.37 -2.39 2.48
N LEU A 75 -22.85 -3.10 3.51
CA LEU A 75 -22.42 -4.47 3.81
C LEU A 75 -22.76 -5.43 2.65
N CYS A 76 -23.97 -5.35 2.11
CA CYS A 76 -24.40 -6.17 0.99
C CYS A 76 -23.61 -5.86 -0.29
N SER A 77 -23.24 -4.59 -0.55
CA SER A 77 -22.48 -4.23 -1.76
C SER A 77 -21.05 -4.79 -1.77
N VAL A 78 -20.47 -5.07 -0.60
CA VAL A 78 -19.15 -5.70 -0.48
C VAL A 78 -19.22 -7.23 -0.38
N GLY A 79 -20.40 -7.82 -0.38
CA GLY A 79 -20.59 -9.28 -0.29
C GLY A 79 -20.64 -9.82 1.13
N LEU A 80 -21.08 -8.99 2.10
CA LEU A 80 -21.41 -9.43 3.45
C LEU A 80 -22.94 -9.44 3.65
N PRO A 81 -23.55 -10.60 3.90
CA PRO A 81 -24.98 -10.69 4.18
C PRO A 81 -25.37 -9.91 5.43
N ALA A 82 -26.30 -8.97 5.29
CA ALA A 82 -26.91 -8.22 6.37
C ALA A 82 -28.43 -8.19 6.20
N TYR A 83 -29.17 -8.06 7.31
CA TYR A 83 -30.62 -7.97 7.27
C TYR A 83 -31.17 -7.00 8.33
N GLY A 84 -31.94 -6.02 7.88
CA GLY A 84 -32.64 -5.04 8.74
C GLY A 84 -33.89 -5.59 9.43
N LEU A 85 -33.89 -5.61 10.76
CA LEU A 85 -35.07 -5.83 11.60
C LEU A 85 -35.59 -4.49 12.09
N ASP A 86 -36.66 -4.00 11.48
CA ASP A 86 -37.32 -2.74 11.87
C ASP A 86 -38.60 -2.99 12.68
N GLY A 87 -38.92 -2.05 13.57
CA GLY A 87 -40.13 -2.06 14.39
C GLY A 87 -41.42 -2.28 13.60
N ASP A 88 -41.55 -1.65 12.42
CA ASP A 88 -42.74 -1.78 11.59
C ASP A 88 -42.79 -3.17 10.93
N ASN A 89 -41.65 -3.68 10.43
CA ASN A 89 -41.58 -5.00 9.80
C ASN A 89 -41.96 -6.11 10.79
N MET A 90 -41.46 -6.02 12.02
CA MET A 90 -41.77 -7.00 13.06
C MET A 90 -43.24 -6.91 13.51
N ARG A 91 -43.80 -5.71 13.61
CA ARG A 91 -45.20 -5.50 14.04
C ARG A 91 -46.24 -5.88 12.99
N HIS A 92 -45.91 -5.94 11.70
CA HIS A 92 -46.82 -6.52 10.70
C HIS A 92 -46.83 -8.06 10.71
N GLY A 93 -45.78 -8.69 11.26
CA GLY A 93 -45.60 -10.15 11.23
C GLY A 93 -45.56 -10.78 12.63
N ILE A 94 -44.34 -11.09 13.08
CA ILE A 94 -44.05 -11.88 14.31
C ILE A 94 -44.63 -11.21 15.58
N CYS A 95 -44.78 -9.90 15.57
CA CYS A 95 -45.26 -9.11 16.70
C CYS A 95 -46.65 -8.49 16.47
N LYS A 96 -47.42 -8.96 15.49
CA LYS A 96 -48.74 -8.39 15.14
C LYS A 96 -49.81 -8.51 16.23
N ASN A 97 -49.64 -9.41 17.18
CA ASN A 97 -50.55 -9.64 18.29
C ASN A 97 -50.19 -8.85 19.56
N LEU A 98 -49.16 -8.00 19.51
CA LEU A 98 -48.69 -7.22 20.65
C LEU A 98 -49.17 -5.78 20.54
N GLY A 99 -49.76 -5.26 21.62
CA GLY A 99 -50.15 -3.87 21.75
C GLY A 99 -48.98 -2.95 22.12
N PHE A 100 -49.29 -1.96 22.96
CA PHE A 100 -48.34 -0.94 23.43
C PHE A 100 -48.26 -0.87 24.97
N SER A 101 -48.82 -1.83 25.69
CA SER A 101 -48.63 -2.00 27.13
C SER A 101 -47.16 -2.25 27.47
N GLU A 102 -46.76 -2.07 28.73
CA GLU A 102 -45.38 -2.35 29.16
C GLU A 102 -45.01 -3.82 28.91
N GLU A 103 -45.91 -4.75 29.22
CA GLU A 103 -45.73 -6.19 28.99
C GLU A 103 -45.61 -6.53 27.50
N ASP A 104 -46.43 -5.91 26.65
CA ASP A 104 -46.35 -6.12 25.19
C ASP A 104 -45.06 -5.54 24.59
N ARG A 105 -44.57 -4.42 25.14
CA ARG A 105 -43.28 -3.83 24.74
C ARG A 105 -42.12 -4.73 25.15
N GLU A 106 -42.14 -5.27 26.36
CA GLU A 106 -41.14 -6.24 26.82
C GLU A 106 -41.12 -7.49 25.93
N GLU A 107 -42.28 -8.07 25.65
CA GLU A 107 -42.38 -9.26 24.78
C GLU A 107 -41.98 -8.95 23.33
N ASN A 108 -42.25 -7.73 22.85
CA ASN A 108 -41.80 -7.28 21.53
C ASN A 108 -40.27 -7.31 21.43
N ILE A 109 -39.58 -6.70 22.40
CA ILE A 109 -38.11 -6.68 22.43
C ILE A 109 -37.55 -8.10 22.60
N ARG A 110 -38.15 -8.93 23.45
CA ARG A 110 -37.74 -10.34 23.62
C ARG A 110 -37.84 -11.12 22.31
N ARG A 111 -38.95 -11.02 21.57
CA ARG A 111 -39.12 -11.72 20.28
C ARG A 111 -38.10 -11.26 19.25
N VAL A 112 -37.87 -9.95 19.18
CA VAL A 112 -36.86 -9.36 18.28
C VAL A 112 -35.47 -9.90 18.62
N ALA A 113 -35.11 -9.97 19.90
CA ALA A 113 -33.82 -10.49 20.33
C ALA A 113 -33.60 -11.96 19.92
N GLU A 114 -34.62 -12.81 20.08
CA GLU A 114 -34.55 -14.21 19.64
C GLU A 114 -34.43 -14.33 18.11
N VAL A 115 -35.14 -13.49 17.35
CA VAL A 115 -35.04 -13.49 15.88
C VAL A 115 -33.67 -12.99 15.43
N ALA A 116 -33.15 -11.91 16.01
CA ALA A 116 -31.81 -11.39 15.71
C ALA A 116 -30.72 -12.43 16.00
N LYS A 117 -30.85 -13.16 17.11
CA LYS A 117 -29.98 -14.29 17.46
C LYS A 117 -29.97 -15.36 16.36
N LEU A 118 -31.12 -15.72 15.79
CA LEU A 118 -31.19 -16.71 14.71
C LEU A 118 -30.46 -16.24 13.45
N PHE A 119 -30.59 -14.96 13.08
CA PHE A 119 -29.85 -14.38 11.96
C PHE A 119 -28.33 -14.39 12.21
N ALA A 120 -27.90 -13.98 13.41
CA ALA A 120 -26.49 -14.01 13.79
C ALA A 120 -25.92 -15.45 13.77
N ASP A 121 -26.67 -16.44 14.26
CA ASP A 121 -26.26 -17.86 14.26
C ASP A 121 -26.15 -18.46 12.85
N LEU A 122 -26.95 -17.96 11.91
CA LEU A 122 -26.84 -18.31 10.49
C LEU A 122 -25.59 -17.74 9.83
N GLY A 123 -24.97 -16.72 10.42
CA GLY A 123 -23.83 -16.00 9.83
C GLY A 123 -24.23 -14.70 9.15
N ILE A 124 -25.41 -14.13 9.43
CA ILE A 124 -25.88 -12.86 8.85
C ILE A 124 -25.65 -11.74 9.88
N ILE A 125 -25.32 -10.53 9.44
CA ILE A 125 -25.31 -9.34 10.30
C ILE A 125 -26.77 -8.88 10.51
N ALA A 126 -27.33 -9.15 11.69
CA ALA A 126 -28.66 -8.70 12.06
C ALA A 126 -28.64 -7.24 12.52
N LEU A 127 -29.38 -6.37 11.84
CA LEU A 127 -29.44 -4.94 12.13
C LEU A 127 -30.78 -4.60 12.80
N ALA A 128 -30.84 -4.63 14.12
CA ALA A 128 -32.06 -4.43 14.89
C ALA A 128 -32.27 -2.94 15.21
N SER A 129 -33.30 -2.32 14.64
CA SER A 129 -33.62 -0.89 14.79
C SER A 129 -34.89 -0.69 15.62
N PHE A 130 -34.73 -0.55 16.94
CA PHE A 130 -35.86 -0.43 17.89
C PHE A 130 -35.64 0.72 18.88
N ILE A 131 -36.72 1.25 19.46
CA ILE A 131 -36.58 2.27 20.51
C ILE A 131 -35.93 1.64 21.75
N SER A 132 -36.36 0.43 22.14
CA SER A 132 -35.85 -0.34 23.30
C SER A 132 -35.49 0.54 24.52
N PRO A 133 -36.48 1.26 25.08
CA PRO A 133 -36.22 2.35 26.02
C PRO A 133 -35.67 1.90 27.38
N PHE A 134 -35.98 0.67 27.80
CA PHE A 134 -35.60 0.16 29.10
C PHE A 134 -34.30 -0.64 29.02
N GLU A 135 -33.35 -0.32 29.90
CA GLU A 135 -32.07 -0.99 30.03
C GLU A 135 -32.25 -2.48 30.32
N ARG A 136 -33.23 -2.85 31.15
CA ARG A 136 -33.53 -4.24 31.49
C ARG A 136 -33.77 -5.10 30.24
N ASP A 137 -34.44 -4.54 29.24
CA ASP A 137 -34.81 -5.27 28.01
C ASP A 137 -33.61 -5.39 27.07
N ARG A 138 -32.78 -4.33 26.99
CA ARG A 138 -31.52 -4.36 26.21
C ARG A 138 -30.50 -5.32 26.82
N ARG A 139 -30.34 -5.31 28.15
CA ARG A 139 -29.50 -6.29 28.87
C ARG A 139 -29.99 -7.72 28.66
N ARG A 140 -31.31 -7.94 28.63
CA ARG A 140 -31.89 -9.24 28.30
C ARG A 140 -31.58 -9.66 26.86
N ALA A 141 -31.72 -8.76 25.89
CA ALA A 141 -31.39 -9.03 24.49
C ALA A 141 -29.90 -9.41 24.32
N ARG A 142 -29.00 -8.66 24.99
CA ARG A 142 -27.57 -8.96 25.07
C ARG A 142 -27.32 -10.37 25.64
N LYS A 143 -27.92 -10.67 26.79
CA LYS A 143 -27.77 -11.98 27.45
C LYS A 143 -28.20 -13.15 26.57
N ILE A 144 -29.28 -13.02 25.80
CA ILE A 144 -29.73 -14.05 24.84
C ILE A 144 -28.64 -14.41 23.81
N HIS A 145 -27.88 -13.42 23.35
CA HIS A 145 -26.79 -13.61 22.40
C HIS A 145 -25.53 -14.16 23.08
N GLU A 146 -25.14 -13.60 24.21
CA GLU A 146 -23.96 -14.02 24.99
C GLU A 146 -24.09 -15.47 25.48
N ASP A 147 -25.25 -15.86 26.02
CA ASP A 147 -25.52 -17.25 26.44
C ASP A 147 -25.43 -18.23 25.26
N SER A 148 -25.53 -17.72 24.02
CA SER A 148 -25.38 -18.49 22.78
C SER A 148 -24.01 -18.33 22.15
N GLY A 149 -23.06 -17.61 22.76
CA GLY A 149 -21.73 -17.33 22.21
C GLY A 149 -21.74 -16.50 20.92
N LEU A 150 -22.71 -15.60 20.76
CA LEU A 150 -22.84 -14.70 19.61
C LEU A 150 -22.47 -13.27 19.99
N ILE A 151 -21.91 -12.54 19.03
CA ILE A 151 -21.51 -11.16 19.22
C ILE A 151 -22.76 -10.26 19.20
N PHE A 152 -22.88 -9.41 20.22
CA PHE A 152 -23.92 -8.40 20.36
C PHE A 152 -23.28 -7.02 20.54
N ILE A 153 -23.71 -6.05 19.73
CA ILE A 153 -23.18 -4.69 19.72
C ILE A 153 -24.34 -3.73 19.97
N GLU A 154 -24.38 -3.09 21.13
CA GLU A 154 -25.33 -2.03 21.46
C GLU A 154 -24.84 -0.71 20.88
N CYS A 155 -25.57 -0.20 19.90
CA CYS A 155 -25.29 1.05 19.21
C CYS A 155 -26.32 2.11 19.64
N PHE A 156 -25.90 3.05 20.47
CA PHE A 156 -26.74 4.15 20.92
C PHE A 156 -26.73 5.27 19.90
N ILE A 157 -27.90 5.57 19.32
CA ILE A 157 -28.11 6.74 18.47
C ILE A 157 -28.51 7.90 19.37
N ASP A 158 -27.50 8.65 19.80
CA ASP A 158 -27.64 9.80 20.66
C ASP A 158 -28.07 11.01 19.84
N THR A 159 -29.31 11.43 20.03
CA THR A 159 -29.90 12.56 19.32
C THR A 159 -30.83 13.28 20.30
N PRO A 160 -30.62 14.59 20.56
CA PRO A 160 -31.45 15.33 21.50
C PRO A 160 -32.94 15.25 21.15
N LEU A 161 -33.79 15.26 22.18
CA LEU A 161 -35.24 15.14 22.03
C LEU A 161 -35.80 16.25 21.12
N GLU A 162 -35.30 17.47 21.26
CA GLU A 162 -35.72 18.63 20.47
C GLU A 162 -35.43 18.44 18.98
N VAL A 163 -34.33 17.74 18.64
CA VAL A 163 -33.98 17.40 17.26
C VAL A 163 -34.89 16.29 16.75
N CYS A 164 -35.19 15.29 17.57
CA CYS A 164 -36.12 14.22 17.25
C CYS A 164 -37.54 14.75 16.98
N GLU A 165 -38.05 15.64 17.84
CA GLU A 165 -39.33 16.33 17.69
C GLU A 165 -39.37 17.21 16.44
N ARG A 166 -38.29 17.94 16.15
CA ARG A 166 -38.22 18.76 14.93
C ARG A 166 -38.27 17.92 13.65
N ARG A 167 -37.67 16.71 13.66
CA ARG A 167 -37.63 15.82 12.50
C ARG A 167 -38.97 15.12 12.24
N ASP A 168 -39.65 14.72 13.31
CA ASP A 168 -40.90 13.95 13.38
C ASP A 168 -41.35 13.25 12.07
N PRO A 169 -40.57 12.30 11.54
CA PRO A 169 -40.78 11.77 10.19
C PRO A 169 -42.10 11.01 10.01
N LYS A 170 -42.75 10.64 11.12
CA LYS A 170 -44.02 9.89 11.14
C LYS A 170 -45.17 10.68 11.79
N GLY A 171 -44.95 11.95 12.17
CA GLY A 171 -45.94 12.78 12.86
C GLY A 171 -46.37 12.20 14.22
N LEU A 172 -45.48 11.49 14.91
CA LEU A 172 -45.76 10.82 16.19
C LEU A 172 -45.60 11.77 17.39
N TYR A 173 -44.62 12.68 17.34
CA TYR A 173 -44.41 13.65 18.40
C TYR A 173 -45.54 14.67 18.44
N GLU A 174 -45.99 15.17 17.28
CA GLU A 174 -47.16 16.05 17.19
C GLU A 174 -48.39 15.38 17.83
N LYS A 175 -48.64 14.11 17.50
CA LYS A 175 -49.77 13.33 18.06
C LYS A 175 -49.64 13.08 19.56
N ALA A 176 -48.44 12.84 20.06
CA ALA A 176 -48.19 12.67 21.50
C ALA A 176 -48.44 13.98 22.27
N ARG A 177 -47.94 15.12 21.76
CA ARG A 177 -48.12 16.44 22.39
C ARG A 177 -49.59 16.87 22.52
N VAL A 178 -50.46 16.44 21.60
CA VAL A 178 -51.91 16.68 21.67
C VAL A 178 -52.70 15.56 22.37
N GLY A 179 -52.03 14.62 23.04
CA GLY A 179 -52.65 13.55 23.84
C GLY A 179 -53.31 12.43 23.04
N LYS A 180 -53.03 12.32 21.73
CA LYS A 180 -53.57 11.23 20.87
C LYS A 180 -52.77 9.93 20.99
N ILE A 181 -51.54 9.98 21.49
CA ILE A 181 -50.71 8.82 21.79
C ILE A 181 -50.27 8.95 23.26
N LEU A 182 -50.65 8.00 24.08
CA LEU A 182 -50.25 7.92 25.49
C LEU A 182 -48.99 7.06 25.64
N ASP A 183 -48.26 7.23 26.74
CA ASP A 183 -47.04 6.48 27.09
C ASP A 183 -45.94 6.54 26.01
N PHE A 184 -45.79 7.69 25.35
CA PHE A 184 -44.80 7.86 24.29
C PHE A 184 -43.41 8.12 24.88
N THR A 185 -42.42 7.32 24.47
CA THR A 185 -41.04 7.42 24.94
C THR A 185 -40.43 8.79 24.61
N GLY A 186 -39.94 9.49 25.63
CA GLY A 186 -39.37 10.83 25.54
C GLY A 186 -40.37 11.96 25.83
N ILE A 187 -41.67 11.66 25.97
CA ILE A 187 -42.71 12.63 26.38
C ILE A 187 -43.32 12.19 27.71
N ASP A 188 -44.10 11.10 27.70
CA ASP A 188 -44.84 10.60 28.87
C ASP A 188 -44.20 9.35 29.50
N SER A 189 -43.25 8.72 28.79
CA SER A 189 -42.47 7.57 29.27
C SER A 189 -40.97 7.86 29.18
N ALA A 190 -40.19 7.44 30.18
CA ALA A 190 -38.74 7.65 30.20
C ALA A 190 -38.01 6.82 29.12
N TYR A 191 -36.85 7.31 28.69
CA TYR A 191 -35.84 6.58 27.93
C TYR A 191 -34.59 6.44 28.81
N GLU A 192 -34.16 5.21 29.09
CA GLU A 192 -32.97 4.95 29.91
C GLU A 192 -31.76 4.88 28.98
N VAL A 193 -30.91 5.90 29.04
CA VAL A 193 -29.68 6.00 28.24
C VAL A 193 -28.75 4.81 28.58
N PRO A 194 -28.20 4.09 27.58
CA PRO A 194 -27.25 3.00 27.85
C PRO A 194 -26.01 3.51 28.58
N GLU A 195 -25.64 2.87 29.69
CA GLU A 195 -24.43 3.25 30.46
C GLU A 195 -23.14 2.86 29.74
N ASN A 196 -23.12 1.67 29.10
CA ASN A 196 -21.93 1.10 28.48
C ASN A 196 -22.22 0.56 27.05
N PRO A 197 -22.69 1.40 26.11
CA PRO A 197 -22.88 0.98 24.73
C PRO A 197 -21.52 0.72 24.06
N GLU A 198 -21.46 -0.28 23.18
CA GLU A 198 -20.27 -0.52 22.36
C GLU A 198 -19.97 0.63 21.39
N LEU A 199 -21.01 1.33 20.92
CA LEU A 199 -20.89 2.43 19.98
C LEU A 199 -21.92 3.52 20.29
N ILE A 200 -21.49 4.79 20.21
CA ILE A 200 -22.36 5.96 20.29
C ILE A 200 -22.25 6.73 18.96
N LEU A 201 -23.39 7.06 18.36
CA LEU A 201 -23.48 7.85 17.12
C LEU A 201 -24.30 9.13 17.37
N HIS A 202 -23.75 10.27 16.99
CA HIS A 202 -24.35 11.59 17.21
C HIS A 202 -25.08 12.04 15.95
N ALA A 203 -26.21 11.40 15.64
CA ALA A 203 -26.92 11.61 14.37
C ALA A 203 -27.55 13.01 14.19
N ALA A 204 -27.45 13.90 15.19
CA ALA A 204 -27.77 15.32 15.05
C ALA A 204 -26.64 16.12 14.36
N GLU A 205 -25.41 15.68 14.53
CA GLU A 205 -24.18 16.36 14.10
C GLU A 205 -23.51 15.63 12.93
N GLU A 206 -23.64 14.30 12.90
CA GLU A 206 -23.06 13.42 11.91
C GLU A 206 -24.02 13.13 10.75
N THR A 207 -23.49 13.10 9.54
CA THR A 207 -24.21 12.61 8.36
C THR A 207 -24.41 11.08 8.43
N VAL A 208 -25.40 10.56 7.69
CA VAL A 208 -25.63 9.10 7.58
C VAL A 208 -24.37 8.36 7.14
N ILE A 209 -23.58 8.95 6.23
CA ILE A 209 -22.32 8.36 5.75
C ILE A 209 -21.30 8.26 6.89
N GLN A 210 -21.12 9.33 7.69
CA GLN A 210 -20.20 9.33 8.84
C GLN A 210 -20.63 8.29 9.88
N CYS A 211 -21.92 8.21 10.19
CA CYS A 211 -22.47 7.19 11.08
C CYS A 211 -22.16 5.77 10.59
N VAL A 212 -22.40 5.49 9.30
CA VAL A 212 -22.11 4.17 8.69
C VAL A 212 -20.61 3.86 8.74
N GLN A 213 -19.75 4.84 8.46
CA GLN A 213 -18.29 4.69 8.54
C GLN A 213 -17.83 4.33 9.96
N ARG A 214 -18.38 4.97 10.99
CA ARG A 214 -18.07 4.64 12.39
C ARG A 214 -18.46 3.22 12.75
N VAL A 215 -19.63 2.76 12.31
CA VAL A 215 -20.05 1.36 12.53
C VAL A 215 -19.11 0.39 11.81
N LEU A 216 -18.78 0.64 10.54
CA LEU A 216 -17.87 -0.23 9.77
C LEU A 216 -16.47 -0.28 10.38
N GLN A 217 -15.94 0.86 10.83
CA GLN A 217 -14.66 0.94 11.52
C GLN A 217 -14.68 0.12 12.81
N TYR A 218 -15.72 0.27 13.62
CA TYR A 218 -15.88 -0.53 14.85
C TYR A 218 -15.92 -2.03 14.54
N LEU A 219 -16.70 -2.46 13.54
CA LEU A 219 -16.77 -3.85 13.13
C LEU A 219 -15.41 -4.38 12.64
N HIS A 220 -14.62 -3.53 11.98
CA HIS A 220 -13.29 -3.88 11.51
C HIS A 220 -12.30 -4.06 12.65
N GLU A 221 -12.26 -3.12 13.60
CA GLU A 221 -11.41 -3.20 14.80
C GLU A 221 -11.74 -4.43 15.67
N ARG A 222 -12.98 -4.92 15.62
CA ARG A 222 -13.43 -6.15 16.30
C ARG A 222 -13.21 -7.43 15.49
N GLY A 223 -12.63 -7.35 14.29
CA GLY A 223 -12.39 -8.50 13.42
C GLY A 223 -13.65 -9.12 12.82
N ILE A 224 -14.77 -8.39 12.80
CA ILE A 224 -16.05 -8.81 12.22
C ILE A 224 -16.12 -8.39 10.74
N PHE A 225 -15.57 -7.21 10.42
CA PHE A 225 -15.50 -6.66 9.06
C PHE A 225 -14.10 -6.87 8.45
N PRO A 226 -13.93 -7.74 7.44
CA PRO A 226 -12.62 -8.12 6.90
C PRO A 226 -11.88 -6.98 6.19
N ASP A 227 -10.54 -7.00 6.23
CA ASP A 227 -9.64 -6.05 5.57
C ASP A 227 -9.94 -5.93 4.07
N GLU A 228 -10.20 -7.06 3.39
CA GLU A 228 -10.47 -7.10 1.96
C GLU A 228 -11.83 -6.45 1.60
N ALA A 229 -12.79 -6.50 2.52
CA ALA A 229 -14.07 -5.81 2.37
C ALA A 229 -13.89 -4.29 2.51
N LEU A 230 -13.03 -3.85 3.44
CA LEU A 230 -12.68 -2.44 3.63
C LEU A 230 -11.94 -1.85 2.41
N MET A 231 -11.01 -2.60 1.83
CA MET A 231 -10.30 -2.18 0.61
C MET A 231 -11.26 -1.97 -0.58
N ARG A 232 -12.30 -2.80 -0.71
CA ARG A 232 -13.31 -2.68 -1.79
C ARG A 232 -14.21 -1.47 -1.68
N LEU A 233 -14.39 -0.89 -0.49
CA LEU A 233 -15.17 0.35 -0.30
C LEU A 233 -14.43 1.60 -0.73
N GLY A 234 -13.34 1.46 -1.50
CA GLY A 234 -12.49 2.57 -1.88
C GLY A 234 -11.79 3.13 -0.65
N GLY A 235 -11.26 2.23 0.19
CA GLY A 235 -10.42 2.59 1.34
C GLY A 235 -9.49 3.70 0.90
N LYS A 236 -9.79 4.92 1.37
CA LYS A 236 -8.96 6.08 1.12
C LYS A 236 -7.55 5.66 1.48
N VAL A 237 -6.59 6.01 0.62
CA VAL A 237 -5.21 6.19 1.08
C VAL A 237 -5.31 6.85 2.45
N ARG A 238 -4.87 6.17 3.51
CA ARG A 238 -4.90 6.74 4.86
C ARG A 238 -4.17 8.06 4.75
N GLU A 239 -4.92 9.15 4.88
CA GLU A 239 -4.34 10.48 4.84
C GLU A 239 -3.52 10.61 6.12
N LEU A 240 -2.19 10.61 5.97
CA LEU A 240 -1.25 10.60 7.09
C LEU A 240 -1.13 11.97 7.76
N PHE A 241 -1.90 12.95 7.30
CA PHE A 241 -2.01 14.25 7.93
C PHE A 241 -2.83 14.13 9.20
N VAL A 242 -2.29 14.67 10.30
CA VAL A 242 -3.00 14.84 11.56
C VAL A 242 -3.92 16.06 11.46
N ASP A 243 -5.07 16.03 12.12
CA ASP A 243 -5.97 17.20 12.16
C ASP A 243 -5.32 18.35 12.93
N GLU A 244 -5.82 19.59 12.75
CA GLU A 244 -5.21 20.79 13.32
C GLU A 244 -5.09 20.72 14.86
N SER A 245 -6.04 20.08 15.55
CA SER A 245 -6.03 19.97 17.01
C SER A 245 -4.99 18.96 17.51
N GLU A 246 -4.79 17.88 16.76
CA GLU A 246 -3.78 16.87 17.03
C GLU A 246 -2.38 17.36 16.61
N ARG A 247 -2.29 18.08 15.49
CA ARG A 247 -1.09 18.77 15.02
C ARG A 247 -0.54 19.70 16.08
N LEU A 248 -1.36 20.60 16.65
CA LEU A 248 -0.91 21.53 17.70
C LEU A 248 -0.40 20.79 18.95
N ARG A 249 -1.05 19.68 19.34
CA ARG A 249 -0.60 18.83 20.46
C ARG A 249 0.72 18.13 20.16
N LEU A 250 0.88 17.61 18.95
CA LEU A 250 2.11 16.97 18.49
C LEU A 250 3.24 17.99 18.38
N GLU A 251 3.00 19.16 17.79
CA GLU A 251 3.96 20.26 17.68
C GLU A 251 4.45 20.74 19.03
N ALA A 252 3.57 20.84 20.04
CA ALA A 252 3.98 21.14 21.42
C ALA A 252 4.93 20.07 22.00
N SER A 253 4.81 18.82 21.55
CA SER A 253 5.59 17.68 22.01
C SER A 253 6.85 17.41 21.14
N LEU A 254 6.94 17.97 19.93
CA LEU A 254 8.02 17.74 18.96
C LEU A 254 9.41 18.13 19.48
N SER A 255 9.50 19.07 20.43
CA SER A 255 10.77 19.50 21.01
C SER A 255 11.44 18.43 21.88
N GLN A 256 10.65 17.52 22.45
CA GLN A 256 11.09 16.45 23.35
C GLN A 256 11.19 15.10 22.64
N MET A 257 10.65 14.98 21.43
CA MET A 257 10.69 13.75 20.65
C MET A 257 12.06 13.56 19.97
N PRO A 258 12.58 12.32 19.92
CA PRO A 258 13.71 12.00 19.08
C PRO A 258 13.36 12.24 17.61
N LYS A 259 14.22 12.98 16.90
CA LYS A 259 13.98 13.39 15.52
C LYS A 259 14.77 12.52 14.55
N LEU A 260 14.12 12.02 13.50
CA LEU A 260 14.75 11.36 12.36
C LEU A 260 14.60 12.27 11.14
N SER A 261 15.72 12.72 10.57
CA SER A 261 15.70 13.50 9.32
C SER A 261 15.31 12.60 8.15
N LEU A 262 14.20 12.93 7.48
CA LEU A 262 13.74 12.27 6.26
C LEU A 262 14.52 12.70 5.01
N GLU A 263 15.54 13.56 5.15
CA GLU A 263 16.37 14.04 4.03
C GLU A 263 17.18 12.90 3.36
N LYS A 264 17.33 11.75 4.04
CA LYS A 264 18.06 10.59 3.50
C LYS A 264 17.09 9.63 2.81
N VAL A 265 16.73 9.92 1.56
CA VAL A 265 15.98 8.98 0.71
C VAL A 265 16.89 7.82 0.26
N GLN A 266 16.69 6.63 0.82
CA GLN A 266 17.20 5.38 0.26
C GLN A 266 16.03 4.65 -0.40
N SER A 267 15.97 4.66 -1.73
CA SER A 267 14.79 4.22 -2.48
C SER A 267 14.73 2.71 -2.72
N ILE A 268 15.85 1.99 -2.56
CA ILE A 268 15.91 0.54 -2.74
C ILE A 268 16.28 -0.18 -1.42
N PRO A 269 15.62 -1.30 -1.10
CA PRO A 269 16.07 -2.18 -0.02
C PRO A 269 17.40 -2.85 -0.39
N ILE A 270 18.41 -2.70 0.49
CA ILE A 270 19.67 -3.45 0.44
C ILE A 270 19.62 -4.47 1.59
N VAL A 271 19.27 -5.71 1.27
CA VAL A 271 18.88 -6.73 2.24
C VAL A 271 19.48 -8.08 1.88
N LEU A 272 19.65 -8.95 2.90
CA LEU A 272 20.12 -10.33 2.73
C LEU A 272 18.96 -11.29 3.05
N PRO A 273 18.37 -11.97 2.06
CA PRO A 273 17.33 -12.96 2.29
C PRO A 273 17.92 -14.28 2.80
N VAL A 274 17.20 -14.93 3.71
CA VAL A 274 17.53 -16.25 4.27
C VAL A 274 16.29 -17.11 4.36
N THR A 275 16.47 -18.42 4.19
CA THR A 275 15.42 -19.43 4.36
C THR A 275 15.01 -19.56 5.82
N SER A 276 13.86 -20.20 6.07
CA SER A 276 13.41 -20.48 7.44
C SER A 276 14.37 -21.41 8.18
N GLU A 277 14.99 -22.35 7.47
CA GLU A 277 15.99 -23.27 7.98
C GLU A 277 17.30 -22.54 8.35
N GLU A 278 17.74 -21.60 7.52
CA GLU A 278 18.92 -20.76 7.83
C GLU A 278 18.65 -19.83 9.00
N LYS A 279 17.47 -19.20 9.05
CA LYS A 279 17.07 -18.41 10.22
C LYS A 279 17.13 -19.23 11.50
N ALA A 280 16.51 -20.41 11.53
CA ALA A 280 16.49 -21.26 12.72
C ALA A 280 17.91 -21.65 13.19
N LYS A 281 18.86 -21.80 12.26
CA LYS A 281 20.27 -22.08 12.58
C LYS A 281 21.03 -20.87 13.10
N LEU A 282 20.66 -19.66 12.66
CA LEU A 282 21.44 -18.44 12.86
C LEU A 282 20.82 -17.47 13.89
N GLU A 283 19.55 -17.66 14.30
CA GLU A 283 18.80 -16.68 15.10
C GLU A 283 19.38 -16.41 16.49
N ASN A 284 20.20 -17.33 17.02
CA ASN A 284 20.88 -17.18 18.32
C ASN A 284 22.37 -16.79 18.19
N ALA A 285 22.85 -16.51 16.98
CA ALA A 285 24.26 -16.14 16.76
C ALA A 285 24.46 -14.63 16.94
N ASP A 286 25.46 -14.22 17.71
CA ASP A 286 25.84 -12.80 17.84
C ASP A 286 26.57 -12.26 16.60
N LEU A 287 27.20 -13.16 15.85
CA LEU A 287 28.03 -12.91 14.68
C LEU A 287 27.76 -13.96 13.61
N ILE A 288 27.58 -13.52 12.37
CA ILE A 288 27.40 -14.43 11.22
C ILE A 288 28.50 -14.16 10.20
N ALA A 289 29.26 -15.20 9.84
CA ALA A 289 30.22 -15.13 8.75
C ALA A 289 29.49 -15.17 7.40
N LEU A 290 29.76 -14.19 6.53
CA LEU A 290 29.22 -14.15 5.17
C LEU A 290 30.25 -14.75 4.20
N CYS A 291 29.91 -15.89 3.62
CA CYS A 291 30.79 -16.64 2.72
C CYS A 291 30.32 -16.57 1.27
N TYR A 292 31.26 -16.46 0.34
CA TYR A 292 31.02 -16.54 -1.10
C TYR A 292 32.13 -17.38 -1.74
N ASP A 293 31.73 -18.35 -2.57
CA ASP A 293 32.64 -19.28 -3.26
C ASP A 293 33.67 -19.94 -2.32
N GLY A 294 33.21 -20.43 -1.15
CA GLY A 294 34.06 -21.08 -0.15
C GLY A 294 34.94 -20.14 0.69
N HIS A 295 34.91 -18.83 0.44
CA HIS A 295 35.70 -17.84 1.17
C HIS A 295 34.84 -16.97 2.08
N THR A 296 35.32 -16.70 3.30
CA THR A 296 34.70 -15.70 4.18
C THR A 296 35.03 -14.29 3.70
N MET A 297 34.00 -13.53 3.33
CA MET A 297 34.13 -12.20 2.75
C MET A 297 33.88 -11.09 3.76
N ALA A 298 32.93 -11.32 4.67
CA ALA A 298 32.50 -10.33 5.65
C ALA A 298 31.94 -11.00 6.91
N ILE A 299 31.74 -10.19 7.95
CA ILE A 299 31.06 -10.56 9.19
C ILE A 299 29.85 -9.65 9.35
N LEU A 300 28.69 -10.23 9.63
CA LEU A 300 27.48 -9.53 10.04
C LEU A 300 27.39 -9.56 11.57
N LEU A 301 27.45 -8.39 12.20
CA LEU A 301 27.34 -8.24 13.65
C LEU A 301 25.93 -7.87 14.06
N LYS A 302 25.49 -8.39 15.21
CA LYS A 302 24.17 -8.13 15.80
C LYS A 302 23.04 -8.42 14.80
N PRO A 303 22.92 -9.67 14.33
CA PRO A 303 21.95 -10.00 13.31
C PRO A 303 20.53 -9.86 13.85
N GLU A 304 19.66 -9.27 13.05
CA GLU A 304 18.22 -9.13 13.33
C GLU A 304 17.42 -9.76 12.19
N PHE A 305 16.52 -10.68 12.53
CA PHE A 305 15.70 -11.40 11.55
C PHE A 305 14.28 -10.87 11.53
N TYR A 306 13.78 -10.54 10.34
CA TYR A 306 12.42 -10.03 10.15
C TYR A 306 11.77 -10.59 8.89
N PRO A 307 10.43 -10.66 8.81
CA PRO A 307 9.73 -11.22 7.66
C PRO A 307 10.02 -10.43 6.38
N HIS A 308 10.24 -11.15 5.28
CA HIS A 308 10.56 -10.54 3.98
C HIS A 308 9.33 -9.91 3.30
N ARG A 309 8.11 -10.43 3.55
CA ARG A 309 6.84 -9.95 2.95
C ARG A 309 6.98 -9.66 1.45
N LYS A 310 7.42 -10.68 0.69
CA LYS A 310 7.91 -10.57 -0.69
C LYS A 310 6.97 -9.84 -1.64
N GLU A 311 5.68 -10.16 -1.61
CA GLU A 311 4.67 -9.51 -2.44
C GLU A 311 4.57 -8.00 -2.13
N GLU A 312 4.48 -7.63 -0.86
CA GLU A 312 4.43 -6.23 -0.45
C GLU A 312 5.70 -5.47 -0.87
N ARG A 313 6.88 -6.06 -0.65
CA ARG A 313 8.15 -5.50 -1.12
C ARG A 313 8.12 -5.28 -2.63
N CYS A 314 7.73 -6.29 -3.40
CA CYS A 314 7.71 -6.20 -4.86
C CYS A 314 6.73 -5.13 -5.36
N ALA A 315 5.51 -5.12 -4.83
CA ALA A 315 4.49 -4.13 -5.18
C ALA A 315 4.97 -2.70 -4.93
N ARG A 316 5.59 -2.43 -3.77
CA ARG A 316 6.09 -1.10 -3.41
C ARG A 316 7.35 -0.70 -4.17
N GLN A 317 8.28 -1.63 -4.38
CA GLN A 317 9.57 -1.35 -4.99
C GLN A 317 9.47 -1.22 -6.52
N PHE A 318 8.72 -2.10 -7.16
CA PHE A 318 8.67 -2.21 -8.63
C PHE A 318 7.33 -1.73 -9.22
N GLY A 319 6.31 -1.48 -8.41
CA GLY A 319 4.95 -1.21 -8.90
C GLY A 319 4.26 -2.44 -9.51
N THR A 320 4.84 -3.63 -9.34
CA THR A 320 4.32 -4.90 -9.88
C THR A 320 4.87 -6.10 -9.10
N CYS A 321 4.11 -7.18 -9.06
CA CYS A 321 4.53 -8.49 -8.53
C CYS A 321 4.67 -9.54 -9.65
N HIS A 322 4.70 -9.11 -10.92
CA HIS A 322 4.69 -10.02 -12.06
C HIS A 322 5.99 -10.86 -12.14
N LEU A 323 5.87 -12.18 -12.16
CA LEU A 323 7.02 -13.11 -12.17
C LEU A 323 7.84 -13.10 -13.46
N GLY A 324 7.31 -12.49 -14.53
CA GLY A 324 8.09 -12.21 -15.75
C GLY A 324 9.11 -11.08 -15.57
N HIS A 325 9.01 -10.26 -14.52
CA HIS A 325 10.04 -9.30 -14.18
C HIS A 325 11.20 -10.04 -13.47
N PRO A 326 12.45 -9.95 -13.96
CA PRO A 326 13.50 -10.87 -13.55
C PRO A 326 13.93 -10.68 -12.08
N THR A 327 14.02 -9.45 -11.59
CA THR A 327 14.33 -9.19 -10.17
C THR A 327 13.20 -9.60 -9.23
N VAL A 328 11.94 -9.37 -9.61
CA VAL A 328 10.76 -9.86 -8.87
C VAL A 328 10.79 -11.38 -8.78
N LYS A 329 11.10 -12.08 -9.88
CA LYS A 329 11.29 -13.54 -9.87
C LYS A 329 12.35 -13.98 -8.86
N MET A 330 13.52 -13.33 -8.86
CA MET A 330 14.59 -13.62 -7.90
C MET A 330 14.15 -13.39 -6.45
N ILE A 331 13.44 -12.29 -6.17
CA ILE A 331 12.92 -11.99 -4.83
C ILE A 331 11.88 -13.03 -4.40
N MET A 332 10.96 -13.40 -5.29
CA MET A 332 9.90 -14.39 -5.00
C MET A 332 10.48 -15.79 -4.72
N GLN A 333 11.59 -16.15 -5.37
CA GLN A 333 12.34 -17.39 -5.16
C GLN A 333 13.27 -17.37 -3.95
N ALA A 334 13.54 -16.19 -3.38
CA ALA A 334 14.37 -16.07 -2.20
C ALA A 334 13.63 -16.50 -0.91
N GLY A 335 14.40 -16.66 0.17
CA GLY A 335 13.88 -17.01 1.49
C GLY A 335 12.86 -16.02 2.05
N ASP A 336 12.03 -16.50 2.98
CA ASP A 336 10.91 -15.76 3.56
C ASP A 336 11.31 -14.80 4.68
N TRP A 337 12.59 -14.82 5.07
CA TRP A 337 13.16 -13.95 6.09
C TRP A 337 14.25 -13.06 5.50
N LEU A 338 14.44 -11.91 6.12
CA LEU A 338 15.58 -11.03 5.89
C LEU A 338 16.42 -11.00 7.17
N VAL A 339 17.73 -10.91 7.00
CA VAL A 339 18.66 -10.64 8.10
C VAL A 339 19.32 -9.27 7.90
N GLY A 340 19.19 -8.40 8.89
CA GLY A 340 19.87 -7.11 9.01
C GLY A 340 20.98 -7.18 10.06
N GLY A 341 21.87 -6.18 10.07
CA GLY A 341 22.97 -6.08 11.02
C GLY A 341 24.08 -5.18 10.50
N GLU A 342 25.12 -4.96 11.31
CA GLU A 342 26.30 -4.20 10.90
C GLU A 342 27.22 -5.10 10.07
N VAL A 343 27.56 -4.71 8.84
CA VAL A 343 28.44 -5.50 7.96
C VAL A 343 29.87 -4.96 8.04
N LYS A 344 30.83 -5.85 8.36
CA LYS A 344 32.27 -5.59 8.26
C LYS A 344 32.88 -6.49 7.20
N THR A 345 33.32 -5.89 6.09
CA THR A 345 34.07 -6.62 5.05
C THR A 345 35.50 -6.87 5.51
N LEU A 346 36.03 -8.06 5.22
CA LEU A 346 37.39 -8.44 5.65
C LEU A 346 38.47 -7.92 4.69
N LYS A 347 38.14 -7.86 3.39
CA LYS A 347 39.03 -7.40 2.32
C LYS A 347 38.23 -6.62 1.27
N PRO A 348 38.89 -5.73 0.51
CA PRO A 348 38.29 -5.17 -0.70
C PRO A 348 37.84 -6.28 -1.65
N ILE A 349 36.65 -6.14 -2.24
CA ILE A 349 36.09 -7.12 -3.17
C ILE A 349 36.77 -6.98 -4.53
N LYS A 350 37.26 -8.09 -5.08
CA LYS A 350 37.80 -8.21 -6.43
C LYS A 350 37.11 -9.34 -7.18
N TRP A 351 36.84 -9.14 -8.46
CA TRP A 351 36.17 -10.14 -9.31
C TRP A 351 37.17 -10.94 -10.15
N ASN A 352 38.40 -10.45 -10.31
CA ASN A 352 39.47 -11.09 -11.08
C ASN A 352 39.07 -11.44 -12.53
N ASP A 353 38.19 -10.63 -13.12
CA ASP A 353 37.65 -10.79 -14.47
C ASP A 353 38.33 -9.88 -15.50
N GLY A 354 39.46 -9.27 -15.13
CA GLY A 354 40.20 -8.31 -15.95
C GLY A 354 39.59 -6.90 -15.99
N LEU A 355 38.58 -6.60 -15.15
CA LEU A 355 37.91 -5.30 -15.10
C LEU A 355 38.00 -4.60 -13.74
N ASP A 356 38.69 -5.18 -12.75
CA ASP A 356 38.80 -4.63 -11.40
C ASP A 356 39.43 -3.23 -11.36
N GLN A 357 40.31 -2.90 -12.30
CA GLN A 357 40.90 -1.56 -12.46
C GLN A 357 39.87 -0.46 -12.75
N TYR A 358 38.67 -0.83 -13.23
CA TYR A 358 37.57 0.10 -13.45
C TYR A 358 36.60 0.15 -12.26
N ARG A 359 36.68 -0.78 -11.30
CA ARG A 359 35.79 -0.83 -10.13
C ARG A 359 36.28 0.08 -9.01
N LEU A 360 36.30 1.37 -9.31
CA LEU A 360 36.72 2.41 -8.38
C LEU A 360 35.66 2.63 -7.28
N THR A 361 36.11 2.74 -6.04
CA THR A 361 35.29 3.20 -4.92
C THR A 361 34.89 4.67 -5.09
N PRO A 362 33.84 5.15 -4.41
CA PRO A 362 33.47 6.57 -4.47
C PRO A 362 34.61 7.51 -4.07
N MET A 363 35.48 7.12 -3.14
CA MET A 363 36.65 7.93 -2.73
C MET A 363 37.72 7.94 -3.82
N GLU A 364 38.02 6.80 -4.44
CA GLU A 364 38.95 6.75 -5.59
C GLU A 364 38.42 7.55 -6.77
N ILE A 365 37.11 7.50 -7.06
CA ILE A 365 36.49 8.33 -8.10
C ILE A 365 36.70 9.83 -7.80
N ARG A 366 36.37 10.28 -6.58
CA ARG A 366 36.58 11.68 -6.18
C ARG A 366 38.05 12.10 -6.33
N GLN A 367 38.97 11.25 -5.89
CA GLN A 367 40.40 11.50 -5.99
C GLN A 367 40.83 11.65 -7.46
N ARG A 368 40.40 10.75 -8.35
CA ARG A 368 40.69 10.86 -9.80
C ARG A 368 40.11 12.13 -10.42
N LEU A 369 38.89 12.52 -10.05
CA LEU A 369 38.27 13.75 -10.56
C LEU A 369 39.02 15.01 -10.12
N VAL A 370 39.56 15.01 -8.89
CA VAL A 370 40.45 16.08 -8.39
C VAL A 370 41.76 16.12 -9.19
N GLU A 371 42.36 14.96 -9.44
CA GLU A 371 43.60 14.84 -10.25
C GLU A 371 43.40 15.32 -11.69
N MET A 372 42.21 15.11 -12.26
CA MET A 372 41.82 15.65 -13.57
C MET A 372 41.54 17.17 -13.54
N GLY A 373 41.57 17.80 -12.36
CA GLY A 373 41.29 19.23 -12.19
C GLY A 373 39.84 19.62 -12.46
N ALA A 374 38.90 18.68 -12.28
CA ALA A 374 37.49 18.88 -12.61
C ALA A 374 36.87 20.01 -11.76
N ASP A 375 36.20 20.96 -12.41
CA ASP A 375 35.41 22.02 -11.75
C ASP A 375 33.90 21.82 -11.91
N ALA A 376 33.49 20.92 -12.82
CA ALA A 376 32.14 20.39 -12.94
C ALA A 376 32.20 18.90 -13.24
N ILE A 377 31.40 18.10 -12.53
CA ILE A 377 31.38 16.64 -12.72
C ILE A 377 29.95 16.25 -13.09
N PHE A 378 29.78 15.63 -14.25
CA PHE A 378 28.48 15.17 -14.72
C PHE A 378 28.50 13.66 -14.96
N ALA A 379 27.50 12.95 -14.46
CA ALA A 379 27.44 11.50 -14.58
C ALA A 379 26.49 11.03 -15.69
N PHE A 380 26.89 9.96 -16.36
CA PHE A 380 26.04 9.18 -17.24
C PHE A 380 25.98 7.72 -16.77
N GLN A 381 24.84 7.33 -16.21
CA GLN A 381 24.52 5.95 -15.85
C GLN A 381 24.05 5.19 -17.09
N LEU A 382 24.54 3.96 -17.26
CA LEU A 382 24.16 3.12 -18.39
C LEU A 382 24.30 1.63 -18.08
N ARG A 383 23.46 0.83 -18.74
CA ARG A 383 23.57 -0.64 -18.79
C ARG A 383 23.68 -1.19 -20.21
N ASN A 384 23.56 -0.31 -21.21
CA ASN A 384 23.50 -0.65 -22.63
C ASN A 384 24.77 -0.15 -23.36
N PRO A 385 25.09 -0.68 -24.55
CA PRO A 385 26.09 -0.09 -25.43
C PRO A 385 25.77 1.38 -25.78
N ILE A 386 26.81 2.17 -26.03
CA ILE A 386 26.69 3.59 -26.36
C ILE A 386 26.63 3.76 -27.88
N HIS A 387 25.53 4.31 -28.40
CA HIS A 387 25.46 4.81 -29.77
C HIS A 387 25.66 6.33 -29.80
N ASN A 388 25.79 6.92 -31.00
CA ASN A 388 26.11 8.34 -31.15
C ASN A 388 25.03 9.28 -30.58
N GLY A 389 23.79 8.82 -30.38
CA GLY A 389 22.77 9.59 -29.66
C GLY A 389 23.09 9.82 -28.18
N HIS A 390 23.67 8.82 -27.49
CA HIS A 390 24.16 8.99 -26.12
C HIS A 390 25.40 9.90 -26.11
N ALA A 391 26.32 9.70 -27.07
CA ALA A 391 27.51 10.54 -27.22
C ALA A 391 27.16 12.01 -27.48
N LEU A 392 26.17 12.27 -28.34
CA LEU A 392 25.65 13.61 -28.61
C LEU A 392 25.26 14.29 -27.31
N LEU A 393 24.48 13.62 -26.46
CA LEU A 393 24.02 14.20 -25.20
C LEU A 393 25.18 14.47 -24.22
N MET A 394 26.11 13.53 -24.09
CA MET A 394 27.27 13.70 -23.21
C MET A 394 28.14 14.87 -23.67
N ASN A 395 28.40 14.97 -24.97
CA ASN A 395 29.17 16.06 -25.57
C ASN A 395 28.43 17.40 -25.48
N ASP A 396 27.11 17.41 -25.68
CA ASP A 396 26.29 18.63 -25.55
C ASP A 396 26.19 19.12 -24.11
N THR A 397 26.14 18.18 -23.15
CA THR A 397 26.21 18.51 -21.72
C THR A 397 27.54 19.19 -21.40
N LYS A 398 28.67 18.63 -21.86
CA LYS A 398 30.00 19.25 -21.71
C LYS A 398 30.01 20.67 -22.28
N ARG A 399 29.55 20.87 -23.52
CA ARG A 399 29.47 22.20 -24.17
C ARG A 399 28.59 23.17 -23.38
N THR A 400 27.45 22.69 -22.88
CA THR A 400 26.53 23.49 -22.06
C THR A 400 27.21 23.95 -20.77
N LEU A 401 27.91 23.06 -20.07
CA LEU A 401 28.65 23.40 -18.85
C LEU A 401 29.77 24.41 -19.13
N ILE A 402 30.49 24.27 -20.25
CA ILE A 402 31.48 25.29 -20.67
C ILE A 402 30.81 26.64 -20.90
N SER A 403 29.66 26.67 -21.57
CA SER A 403 28.91 27.91 -21.80
C SER A 403 28.40 28.56 -20.50
N ARG A 404 28.17 27.76 -19.46
CA ARG A 404 27.83 28.21 -18.11
C ARG A 404 29.03 28.70 -17.29
N GLY A 405 30.25 28.63 -17.83
CA GLY A 405 31.46 29.20 -17.22
C GLY A 405 32.45 28.19 -16.65
N TYR A 406 32.07 26.90 -16.53
CA TYR A 406 32.98 25.82 -16.12
C TYR A 406 34.12 25.65 -17.13
N LYS A 407 35.34 25.45 -16.66
CA LYS A 407 36.56 25.37 -17.47
C LYS A 407 36.98 23.94 -17.75
N ARG A 408 36.75 23.02 -16.82
CA ARG A 408 37.13 21.61 -16.90
C ARG A 408 35.97 20.70 -16.47
N PRO A 409 34.85 20.70 -17.22
CA PRO A 409 33.79 19.72 -16.99
C PRO A 409 34.26 18.31 -17.37
N VAL A 410 34.15 17.37 -16.42
CA VAL A 410 34.55 15.97 -16.58
C VAL A 410 33.31 15.07 -16.55
N LEU A 411 33.23 14.17 -17.53
CA LEU A 411 32.23 13.13 -17.61
C LEU A 411 32.63 11.95 -16.72
N LEU A 412 31.78 11.57 -15.78
CA LEU A 412 31.81 10.25 -15.15
C LEU A 412 30.96 9.28 -15.97
N LEU A 413 31.60 8.57 -16.90
CA LEU A 413 30.96 7.53 -17.69
C LEU A 413 30.91 6.25 -16.84
N HIS A 414 29.72 5.88 -16.40
CA HIS A 414 29.60 5.00 -15.22
C HIS A 414 28.73 3.75 -15.49
N PRO A 415 29.17 2.83 -16.39
CA PRO A 415 28.42 1.60 -16.68
C PRO A 415 28.16 0.77 -15.43
N LEU A 416 26.94 0.26 -15.30
CA LEU A 416 26.59 -0.71 -14.28
C LEU A 416 27.23 -2.07 -14.59
N GLY A 417 27.82 -2.69 -13.58
CA GLY A 417 28.55 -3.96 -13.69
C GLY A 417 28.20 -5.02 -12.66
N GLY A 418 27.17 -4.82 -11.83
CA GLY A 418 26.54 -5.91 -11.10
C GLY A 418 25.67 -6.78 -12.02
N TRP A 419 24.82 -7.62 -11.41
CA TRP A 419 23.90 -8.48 -12.16
C TRP A 419 23.01 -7.68 -13.13
N THR A 420 22.81 -8.20 -14.33
CA THR A 420 21.90 -7.71 -15.38
C THR A 420 21.13 -8.89 -15.97
N LYS A 421 19.95 -8.66 -16.52
CA LYS A 421 19.12 -9.70 -17.15
C LYS A 421 19.79 -10.30 -18.40
N ASP A 422 19.38 -11.52 -18.74
CA ASP A 422 20.07 -12.38 -19.72
C ASP A 422 20.16 -11.81 -21.14
N ASP A 423 19.22 -10.97 -21.57
CA ASP A 423 19.22 -10.38 -22.92
C ASP A 423 19.98 -9.04 -23.03
N ASP A 424 20.53 -8.53 -21.93
CA ASP A 424 21.42 -7.37 -21.93
C ASP A 424 22.84 -7.78 -22.41
N VAL A 425 23.58 -6.82 -22.99
CA VAL A 425 24.95 -7.08 -23.44
C VAL A 425 25.88 -7.25 -22.22
N PRO A 426 26.67 -8.33 -22.15
CA PRO A 426 27.58 -8.59 -21.03
C PRO A 426 28.53 -7.43 -20.76
N LEU A 427 28.88 -7.25 -19.48
CA LEU A 427 29.74 -6.15 -19.02
C LEU A 427 31.06 -6.06 -19.79
N ALA A 428 31.78 -7.17 -19.98
CA ALA A 428 33.06 -7.17 -20.68
C ALA A 428 32.95 -6.64 -22.13
N VAL A 429 31.87 -6.98 -22.82
CA VAL A 429 31.60 -6.50 -24.19
C VAL A 429 31.27 -5.01 -24.19
N ARG A 430 30.46 -4.55 -23.22
CA ARG A 430 30.16 -3.12 -23.05
C ARG A 430 31.41 -2.31 -22.72
N MET A 431 32.24 -2.78 -21.80
CA MET A 431 33.48 -2.10 -21.42
C MET A 431 34.43 -1.97 -22.62
N LYS A 432 34.60 -3.05 -23.39
CA LYS A 432 35.38 -3.01 -24.64
C LYS A 432 34.80 -1.98 -25.63
N GLN A 433 33.48 -1.97 -25.79
CA GLN A 433 32.80 -1.02 -26.67
C GLN A 433 32.98 0.44 -26.21
N HIS A 434 32.94 0.69 -24.90
CA HIS A 434 33.13 2.04 -24.33
C HIS A 434 34.59 2.51 -24.45
N GLN A 435 35.56 1.62 -24.24
CA GLN A 435 36.98 1.93 -24.47
C GLN A 435 37.23 2.35 -25.91
N THR A 436 36.69 1.60 -26.88
CA THR A 436 36.79 1.95 -28.29
C THR A 436 36.21 3.32 -28.62
N LEU A 437 35.16 3.78 -27.93
CA LEU A 437 34.62 5.13 -28.14
C LEU A 437 35.55 6.24 -27.64
N LEU A 438 36.35 5.96 -26.60
CA LEU A 438 37.39 6.88 -26.12
C LEU A 438 38.60 6.88 -27.06
N GLU A 439 39.01 5.71 -27.54
CA GLU A 439 40.10 5.54 -28.51
C GLU A 439 39.81 6.24 -29.84
N GLU A 440 38.56 6.18 -30.31
CA GLU A 440 38.09 6.83 -31.54
C GLU A 440 37.78 8.33 -31.35
N GLY A 441 37.93 8.87 -30.13
CA GLY A 441 37.66 10.28 -29.83
C GLY A 441 36.18 10.70 -29.94
N VAL A 442 35.25 9.74 -29.97
CA VAL A 442 33.81 10.01 -29.94
C VAL A 442 33.42 10.66 -28.60
N LEU A 443 34.07 10.20 -27.54
CA LEU A 443 34.13 10.86 -26.25
C LEU A 443 35.60 11.21 -25.98
N ASP A 444 35.83 12.41 -25.46
CA ASP A 444 37.17 12.91 -25.17
C ASP A 444 37.76 12.17 -23.94
N PRO A 445 38.86 11.41 -24.09
CA PRO A 445 39.46 10.64 -23.00
C PRO A 445 40.03 11.52 -21.89
N GLU A 446 40.52 12.73 -22.20
CA GLU A 446 41.10 13.63 -21.19
C GLU A 446 40.04 14.23 -20.26
N SER A 447 38.79 14.29 -20.72
CA SER A 447 37.66 14.79 -19.93
C SER A 447 36.67 13.69 -19.54
N THR A 448 37.05 12.41 -19.61
CA THR A 448 36.15 11.29 -19.30
C THR A 448 36.78 10.30 -18.35
N LEU A 449 36.18 10.14 -17.18
CA LEU A 449 36.50 9.05 -16.25
C LEU A 449 35.56 7.88 -16.49
N LEU A 450 36.09 6.76 -17.00
CA LEU A 450 35.38 5.50 -17.15
C LEU A 450 35.53 4.65 -15.88
N ALA A 451 34.42 4.36 -15.20
CA ALA A 451 34.39 3.52 -13.99
C ALA A 451 33.17 2.59 -13.98
N ILE A 452 33.25 1.46 -13.29
CA ILE A 452 32.17 0.48 -13.18
C ILE A 452 31.42 0.69 -11.88
N PHE A 453 30.10 0.85 -11.97
CA PHE A 453 29.21 0.88 -10.82
C PHE A 453 28.82 -0.55 -10.40
N PRO A 454 29.16 -1.01 -9.19
CA PRO A 454 29.06 -2.42 -8.82
C PRO A 454 27.65 -2.89 -8.43
N SER A 455 26.65 -2.00 -8.40
CA SER A 455 25.27 -2.38 -8.03
C SER A 455 24.68 -3.38 -9.03
N PRO A 456 23.87 -4.34 -8.56
CA PRO A 456 22.92 -5.05 -9.42
C PRO A 456 21.96 -4.05 -10.10
N MET A 457 21.52 -4.37 -11.31
CA MET A 457 20.43 -3.69 -12.00
C MET A 457 19.11 -4.31 -11.56
N LEU A 458 18.23 -3.52 -10.97
CA LEU A 458 16.95 -4.02 -10.47
C LEU A 458 15.85 -3.93 -11.51
N TYR A 459 15.97 -3.05 -12.49
CA TYR A 459 14.91 -2.71 -13.46
C TYR A 459 13.67 -2.08 -12.81
N ALA A 460 13.86 -1.32 -11.72
CA ALA A 460 12.78 -0.75 -10.91
C ALA A 460 12.40 0.69 -11.31
N GLY A 461 12.79 1.13 -12.51
CA GLY A 461 12.34 2.38 -13.10
C GLY A 461 12.58 3.61 -12.21
N PRO A 462 11.55 4.44 -11.95
CA PRO A 462 11.69 5.64 -11.14
C PRO A 462 12.18 5.39 -9.69
N THR A 463 11.89 4.23 -9.10
CA THR A 463 12.40 3.87 -7.77
C THR A 463 13.91 3.69 -7.81
N GLU A 464 14.42 3.02 -8.83
CA GLU A 464 15.84 2.69 -8.95
C GLU A 464 16.68 3.87 -9.45
N VAL A 465 16.13 4.76 -10.28
CA VAL A 465 16.91 5.89 -10.78
C VAL A 465 17.33 6.85 -9.66
N MET A 466 16.54 6.95 -8.58
CA MET A 466 16.92 7.68 -7.36
C MET A 466 18.17 7.05 -6.71
N TRP A 467 18.26 5.72 -6.65
CA TRP A 467 19.43 5.00 -6.16
C TRP A 467 20.63 5.25 -7.07
N HIS A 468 20.44 5.20 -8.39
CA HIS A 468 21.52 5.49 -9.35
C HIS A 468 22.06 6.91 -9.17
N ALA A 469 21.20 7.92 -9.03
CA ALA A 469 21.61 9.31 -8.81
C ALA A 469 22.33 9.50 -7.47
N ARG A 470 21.75 8.99 -6.37
CA ARG A 470 22.32 9.07 -5.02
C ARG A 470 23.69 8.40 -4.93
N ALA A 471 23.87 7.24 -5.56
CA ALA A 471 25.16 6.56 -5.57
C ALA A 471 26.25 7.40 -6.25
N ARG A 472 25.89 8.21 -7.26
CA ARG A 472 26.85 9.09 -7.95
C ARG A 472 27.07 10.39 -7.20
N MET A 473 26.06 10.90 -6.50
CA MET A 473 26.23 12.00 -5.53
C MET A 473 27.29 11.62 -4.48
N ALA A 474 27.27 10.38 -3.98
CA ALA A 474 28.33 9.88 -3.09
C ALA A 474 29.72 9.87 -3.75
N ALA A 475 29.80 9.70 -5.07
CA ALA A 475 31.02 9.82 -5.87
C ALA A 475 31.40 11.27 -6.27
N GLY A 476 30.63 12.28 -5.83
CA GLY A 476 31.00 13.69 -5.94
C GLY A 476 30.56 14.40 -7.21
N ILE A 477 29.52 13.93 -7.89
CA ILE A 477 28.98 14.63 -9.06
C ILE A 477 28.25 15.92 -8.68
N HIS A 478 28.19 16.86 -9.62
CA HIS A 478 27.37 18.07 -9.55
C HIS A 478 26.16 18.00 -10.49
N PHE A 479 26.24 17.19 -11.55
CA PHE A 479 25.17 17.06 -12.54
C PHE A 479 24.86 15.59 -12.83
N TYR A 480 23.58 15.26 -13.01
CA TYR A 480 23.15 13.90 -13.35
C TYR A 480 22.30 13.90 -14.62
N ILE A 481 22.78 13.24 -15.67
CA ILE A 481 22.04 13.09 -16.92
C ILE A 481 20.99 11.98 -16.73
N VAL A 482 19.72 12.29 -16.96
CA VAL A 482 18.62 11.31 -16.88
C VAL A 482 17.86 11.19 -18.19
N GLY A 483 17.82 9.96 -18.71
CA GLY A 483 17.12 9.48 -19.90
C GLY A 483 15.59 9.47 -19.86
N ARG A 484 15.00 9.11 -21.00
CA ARG A 484 13.64 8.57 -21.09
C ARG A 484 13.64 7.13 -20.56
N ASP A 485 12.63 6.77 -19.78
CA ASP A 485 12.46 5.45 -19.14
C ASP A 485 13.73 4.95 -18.40
N PRO A 486 14.32 5.77 -17.51
CA PRO A 486 15.56 5.40 -16.85
C PRO A 486 15.30 4.21 -15.92
N ALA A 487 16.21 3.23 -15.97
CA ALA A 487 16.08 1.97 -15.26
C ALA A 487 14.80 1.16 -15.54
N GLY A 488 14.08 1.47 -16.62
CA GLY A 488 12.88 0.75 -16.99
C GLY A 488 13.13 -0.58 -17.70
N ILE A 489 12.05 -1.34 -17.83
CA ILE A 489 11.93 -2.61 -18.54
C ILE A 489 10.56 -2.66 -19.22
N GLN A 490 10.43 -3.51 -20.23
CA GLN A 490 9.12 -3.77 -20.82
C GLN A 490 8.24 -4.59 -19.86
N HIS A 491 6.96 -4.28 -19.82
CA HIS A 491 5.96 -5.09 -19.13
C HIS A 491 5.96 -6.50 -19.75
N PRO A 492 6.09 -7.56 -18.94
CA PRO A 492 6.26 -8.92 -19.48
C PRO A 492 5.13 -9.40 -20.39
N ASP A 493 3.88 -9.03 -20.10
CA ASP A 493 2.72 -9.49 -20.88
C ASP A 493 2.41 -8.64 -22.12
N THR A 494 2.57 -7.32 -22.04
CA THR A 494 2.14 -6.41 -23.12
C THR A 494 3.30 -5.99 -24.03
N GLY A 495 4.55 -6.07 -23.55
CA GLY A 495 5.72 -5.56 -24.26
C GLY A 495 5.86 -4.04 -24.25
N ASP A 496 4.89 -3.31 -23.68
CA ASP A 496 4.96 -1.86 -23.48
C ASP A 496 5.92 -1.49 -22.34
N TYR A 497 6.14 -0.19 -22.09
CA TYR A 497 6.93 0.24 -20.94
C TYR A 497 6.22 -0.14 -19.63
N LEU A 498 6.94 -0.75 -18.69
CA LEU A 498 6.42 -1.02 -17.35
C LEU A 498 6.18 0.28 -16.56
N TYR A 499 6.95 1.31 -16.85
CA TYR A 499 6.86 2.62 -16.23
C TYR A 499 6.54 3.69 -17.27
N ASP A 500 5.85 4.75 -16.86
CA ASP A 500 5.75 5.92 -17.73
C ASP A 500 7.17 6.45 -18.03
N PRO A 501 7.56 6.62 -19.30
CA PRO A 501 8.91 6.99 -19.68
C PRO A 501 9.40 8.35 -19.15
N THR A 502 8.50 9.19 -18.63
CA THR A 502 8.80 10.51 -18.06
C THR A 502 8.90 10.51 -16.53
N HIS A 503 8.44 9.46 -15.84
CA HIS A 503 8.37 9.46 -14.38
C HIS A 503 9.73 9.51 -13.71
N GLY A 504 10.75 8.86 -14.27
CA GLY A 504 12.08 8.86 -13.67
C GLY A 504 12.72 10.25 -13.58
N SER A 505 12.63 11.06 -14.65
CA SER A 505 13.15 12.43 -14.63
C SER A 505 12.33 13.36 -13.72
N LYS A 506 10.99 13.25 -13.76
CA LYS A 506 10.08 14.00 -12.87
C LYS A 506 10.37 13.70 -11.40
N ILE A 507 10.46 12.43 -11.02
CA ILE A 507 10.72 12.02 -9.64
C ILE A 507 12.08 12.54 -9.16
N LEU A 508 13.15 12.40 -9.94
CA LEU A 508 14.46 12.93 -9.56
C LEU A 508 14.43 14.43 -9.28
N SER A 509 13.71 15.21 -10.10
CA SER A 509 13.62 16.67 -9.94
C SER A 509 12.91 17.12 -8.66
N MET A 510 12.11 16.25 -8.04
CA MET A 510 11.37 16.53 -6.81
C MET A 510 11.83 15.72 -5.59
N THR A 511 12.87 14.88 -5.74
CA THR A 511 13.31 13.98 -4.66
C THR A 511 14.11 14.74 -3.60
N PRO A 512 13.68 14.73 -2.33
CA PRO A 512 14.44 15.33 -1.23
C PRO A 512 15.82 14.68 -1.05
N GLY A 513 16.84 15.47 -0.72
CA GLY A 513 18.19 14.97 -0.45
C GLY A 513 19.08 14.73 -1.68
N LEU A 514 18.61 15.05 -2.89
CA LEU A 514 19.45 15.16 -4.10
C LEU A 514 19.86 16.61 -4.42
N GLY A 515 19.53 17.57 -3.55
CA GLY A 515 19.52 19.02 -3.86
C GLY A 515 20.85 19.64 -4.33
N ASP A 516 22.00 19.03 -4.01
CA ASP A 516 23.31 19.51 -4.48
C ASP A 516 23.65 19.06 -5.91
N VAL A 517 22.84 18.16 -6.49
CA VAL A 517 23.03 17.62 -7.84
C VAL A 517 21.95 18.16 -8.77
N GLU A 518 22.35 18.91 -9.80
CA GLU A 518 21.43 19.37 -10.84
C GLU A 518 21.06 18.21 -11.77
N ILE A 519 19.76 17.96 -11.92
CA ILE A 519 19.24 16.93 -12.82
C ILE A 519 19.12 17.50 -14.23
N LEU A 520 19.83 16.90 -15.19
CA LEU A 520 19.83 17.30 -16.58
C LEU A 520 18.94 16.34 -17.40
N PRO A 521 17.72 16.76 -17.79
CA PRO A 521 16.80 15.90 -18.52
C PRO A 521 17.29 15.62 -19.95
N PHE A 522 17.06 14.39 -20.41
CA PHE A 522 17.37 13.95 -21.76
C PHE A 522 16.55 14.71 -22.81
N LYS A 523 17.23 15.22 -23.83
CA LYS A 523 16.59 15.52 -25.12
C LYS A 523 16.62 14.27 -25.96
N VAL A 524 15.46 13.82 -26.45
CA VAL A 524 15.35 12.60 -27.27
C VAL A 524 16.23 12.77 -28.50
N ALA A 525 17.18 11.84 -28.73
CA ALA A 525 18.03 11.82 -29.91
C ALA A 525 17.65 10.64 -30.80
N ALA A 526 17.57 10.88 -32.11
CA ALA A 526 17.24 9.88 -33.12
C ALA A 526 18.14 10.07 -34.36
N TYR A 527 18.20 9.07 -35.23
CA TYR A 527 19.02 9.15 -36.43
C TYR A 527 18.32 10.04 -37.47
N ASN A 528 18.91 11.17 -37.82
CA ASN A 528 18.37 12.05 -38.85
C ASN A 528 18.83 11.55 -40.22
N LYS A 529 17.87 11.07 -41.02
CA LYS A 529 18.10 10.48 -42.35
C LYS A 529 18.64 11.49 -43.36
N ARG A 530 18.39 12.79 -43.16
CA ARG A 530 18.86 13.85 -44.07
C ARG A 530 20.30 14.24 -43.81
N THR A 531 20.68 14.39 -42.55
CA THR A 531 22.03 14.79 -42.14
C THR A 531 22.96 13.59 -41.92
N GLN A 532 22.42 12.37 -41.96
CA GLN A 532 23.14 11.11 -41.75
C GLN A 532 23.93 11.07 -40.44
N GLN A 533 23.32 11.61 -39.37
CA GLN A 533 23.91 11.65 -38.04
C GLN A 533 22.82 11.61 -36.96
N MET A 534 23.22 11.37 -35.72
CA MET A 534 22.32 11.48 -34.58
C MET A 534 22.04 12.96 -34.28
N ASP A 535 20.76 13.29 -34.10
CA ASP A 535 20.29 14.65 -33.85
C ASP A 535 19.11 14.63 -32.86
N TYR A 536 18.79 15.77 -32.27
CA TYR A 536 17.65 15.89 -31.37
C TYR A 536 16.33 15.79 -32.15
N PHE A 537 15.44 14.92 -31.69
CA PHE A 537 14.16 14.65 -32.33
C PHE A 537 13.27 15.89 -32.31
N ASP A 538 12.76 16.24 -33.49
CA ASP A 538 11.83 17.34 -33.70
C ASP A 538 10.48 16.77 -34.17
N PRO A 539 9.41 16.85 -33.35
CA PRO A 539 8.10 16.32 -33.70
C PRO A 539 7.52 16.92 -34.99
N SER A 540 7.89 18.16 -35.34
CA SER A 540 7.42 18.83 -36.56
C SER A 540 8.02 18.23 -37.83
N ARG A 541 9.16 17.54 -37.70
CA ARG A 541 9.92 16.91 -38.79
C ARG A 541 10.10 15.42 -38.55
N LYS A 542 9.12 14.76 -37.93
CA LYS A 542 9.19 13.33 -37.53
C LYS A 542 9.63 12.40 -38.66
N GLU A 543 9.24 12.69 -39.90
CA GLU A 543 9.54 11.90 -41.09
C GLU A 543 11.05 11.86 -41.40
N GLU A 544 11.83 12.82 -40.91
CA GLU A 544 13.28 12.92 -41.09
C GLU A 544 14.05 12.00 -40.14
N PHE A 545 13.42 11.52 -39.07
CA PHE A 545 14.07 10.75 -38.02
C PHE A 545 13.77 9.26 -38.09
N ASP A 546 14.77 8.43 -37.77
CA ASP A 546 14.65 6.99 -37.61
C ASP A 546 15.04 6.58 -36.18
N PHE A 547 14.15 5.84 -35.51
CA PHE A 547 14.38 5.31 -34.17
C PHE A 547 14.89 3.86 -34.28
N ILE A 548 16.20 3.71 -34.11
CA ILE A 548 16.83 2.39 -34.10
C ILE A 548 16.82 1.85 -32.67
N SER A 549 15.82 1.01 -32.37
CA SER A 549 15.70 0.36 -31.06
C SER A 549 16.82 -0.65 -30.82
N GLY A 550 17.08 -1.00 -29.55
CA GLY A 550 18.03 -2.05 -29.20
C GLY A 550 17.71 -3.39 -29.86
N SER A 551 16.42 -3.74 -30.02
CA SER A 551 16.00 -4.95 -30.75
C SER A 551 16.32 -4.88 -32.25
N ARG A 552 16.13 -3.72 -32.90
CA ARG A 552 16.53 -3.53 -34.30
C ARG A 552 18.05 -3.55 -34.46
N MET A 553 18.78 -2.90 -33.57
CA MET A 553 20.24 -2.95 -33.51
C MET A 553 20.77 -4.39 -33.40
N ARG A 554 20.17 -5.20 -32.51
CA ARG A 554 20.48 -6.63 -32.37
C ARG A 554 20.22 -7.42 -33.64
N LYS A 555 19.10 -7.16 -34.32
CA LYS A 555 18.76 -7.80 -35.59
C LYS A 555 19.82 -7.50 -36.67
N ILE A 556 20.17 -6.22 -36.84
CA ILE A 556 21.21 -5.78 -37.79
C ILE A 556 22.54 -6.48 -37.51
N ALA A 557 22.96 -6.53 -36.23
CA ALA A 557 24.21 -7.18 -35.84
C ALA A 557 24.22 -8.70 -36.09
N ARG A 558 23.10 -9.39 -35.84
CA ARG A 558 22.95 -10.83 -36.11
C ARG A 558 22.92 -11.15 -37.61
N GLU A 559 22.40 -10.25 -38.43
CA GLU A 559 22.36 -10.41 -39.89
C GLU A 559 23.71 -10.09 -40.55
N GLY A 560 24.71 -9.64 -39.78
CA GLY A 560 26.01 -9.19 -40.30
C GLY A 560 25.92 -7.87 -41.08
N ALA A 561 24.82 -7.14 -40.96
CA ALA A 561 24.60 -5.87 -41.61
C ALA A 561 25.27 -4.71 -40.84
N GLN A 562 25.49 -3.59 -41.52
CA GLN A 562 25.94 -2.35 -40.89
C GLN A 562 24.73 -1.47 -40.54
N PRO A 563 24.74 -0.76 -39.40
CA PRO A 563 23.76 0.27 -39.12
C PRO A 563 23.99 1.45 -40.08
N PRO A 564 23.04 2.40 -40.18
CA PRO A 564 23.29 3.63 -40.93
C PRO A 564 24.55 4.35 -40.44
N ASP A 565 25.34 4.85 -41.39
CA ASP A 565 26.54 5.65 -41.10
C ASP A 565 26.19 6.78 -40.13
N GLY A 566 27.05 7.03 -39.13
CA GLY A 566 26.78 8.06 -38.12
C GLY A 566 25.86 7.64 -36.96
N PHE A 567 25.27 6.44 -36.99
CA PHE A 567 24.54 5.88 -35.83
C PHE A 567 25.47 5.49 -34.67
N MET A 568 26.59 4.83 -34.98
CA MET A 568 27.59 4.37 -34.02
C MET A 568 28.97 4.38 -34.69
N ALA A 569 30.03 4.63 -33.93
CA ALA A 569 31.39 4.55 -34.46
C ALA A 569 31.71 3.13 -35.02
N PRO A 570 32.36 3.00 -36.18
CA PRO A 570 32.55 1.71 -36.84
C PRO A 570 33.24 0.64 -35.99
N LYS A 571 34.33 0.98 -35.29
CA LYS A 571 35.02 0.02 -34.40
C LYS A 571 34.16 -0.37 -33.20
N ALA A 572 33.40 0.58 -32.65
CA ALA A 572 32.49 0.31 -31.55
C ALA A 572 31.32 -0.61 -31.98
N TRP A 573 30.85 -0.47 -33.23
CA TRP A 573 29.91 -1.39 -33.84
C TRP A 573 30.51 -2.77 -34.05
N GLU A 574 31.76 -2.86 -34.51
CA GLU A 574 32.46 -4.13 -34.73
C GLU A 574 32.53 -4.98 -33.45
N VAL A 575 32.78 -4.36 -32.29
CA VAL A 575 32.73 -5.04 -30.98
C VAL A 575 31.37 -5.71 -30.75
N LEU A 576 30.27 -5.00 -31.02
CA LEU A 576 28.92 -5.54 -30.86
C LEU A 576 28.61 -6.61 -31.92
N ALA A 577 28.96 -6.38 -33.18
CA ALA A 577 28.74 -7.31 -34.26
C ALA A 577 29.50 -8.64 -34.04
N ASN A 578 30.72 -8.58 -33.50
CA ASN A 578 31.49 -9.77 -33.12
C ASN A 578 30.82 -10.56 -32.00
N TYR A 579 30.31 -9.87 -30.96
CA TYR A 579 29.56 -10.51 -29.88
C TYR A 579 28.27 -11.18 -30.38
N TYR A 580 27.46 -10.50 -31.18
CA TYR A 580 26.22 -11.09 -31.68
C TYR A 580 26.45 -12.24 -32.66
N ARG A 581 27.54 -12.22 -33.43
CA ARG A 581 27.97 -13.37 -34.25
C ARG A 581 28.43 -14.55 -33.40
N SER A 582 29.14 -14.32 -32.29
CA SER A 582 29.57 -15.43 -31.42
C SER A 582 28.39 -16.19 -30.79
N LEU A 583 27.29 -15.49 -30.51
CA LEU A 583 26.06 -16.13 -30.01
C LEU A 583 25.43 -17.08 -31.04
N GLN A 584 25.54 -16.80 -32.35
CA GLN A 584 25.01 -17.68 -33.41
C GLN A 584 25.82 -18.97 -33.54
N ASN A 585 27.15 -18.87 -33.39
CA ASN A 585 28.06 -20.01 -33.51
C ASN A 585 27.99 -20.98 -32.33
N THR A 586 27.29 -20.64 -31.23
CA THR A 586 27.14 -21.49 -30.04
C THR A 586 25.84 -22.31 -30.06
N VAL A 587 24.98 -22.11 -31.05
CA VAL A 587 23.67 -22.79 -31.21
C VAL A 587 23.69 -23.84 -32.35
N GLN A 588 24.83 -23.99 -33.03
CA GLN A 588 25.15 -25.15 -33.87
C GLN A 588 25.99 -26.14 -33.05
#